data_AF-A0A9E5WU67-F1
#
_entry.id   AF-A0A9E5WU67-F1
#
_cell.length_a   1.000
_cell.length_b   1.000
_cell.length_c   1.000
_cell.angle_alpha   90.00
_cell.angle_beta   90.00
_cell.angle_gamma   90.00
#
_symmetry.space_group_name_H-M   'P 1'
#
loop_
_entity.id
_entity.type
_entity.pdbx_description
1 polymer ?
#
loop_
_entity_poly.entity_id
_entity_poly.type
_entity_poly.pdbx_seq_one_letter_code
_entity_poly.pdbx_strand_id
1 'polypeptide(L)' 'DVSAHARNFFDCVKTRQQPVCNPEVMRHSHTAAHAAAIAWILGRTLKFDPGKAEFLNDPEANSLRSRPARDPWPYA' A
#
# COMPACT_ATOMS: atom_id res chain seq x y z
N ASP A 1 14.12 17.16 4.45
CA ASP A 1 15.04 17.07 5.59
C ASP A 1 14.62 15.92 6.50
N VAL A 2 15.53 14.98 6.77
CA VAL A 2 15.27 13.82 7.63
C VAL A 2 15.05 14.26 9.09
N SER A 3 15.70 15.35 9.51
CA SER A 3 15.61 15.84 10.89
C SER A 3 14.19 16.31 11.24
N ALA A 4 13.52 17.00 10.29
CA ALA A 4 12.14 17.44 10.43
C ALA A 4 11.13 16.29 10.59
N HIS A 5 11.36 15.16 9.90
CA HIS A 5 10.47 14.00 9.98
C HIS A 5 10.51 13.33 11.35
N ALA A 6 11.72 13.11 11.88
CA ALA A 6 11.91 12.59 13.23
C ALA A 6 11.33 13.54 14.30
N ARG A 7 11.52 14.86 14.13
CA ARG A 7 10.93 15.87 15.02
C ARG A 7 9.41 15.77 15.06
N ASN A 8 8.75 15.72 13.90
CA ASN A 8 7.29 15.57 13.82
C ASN A 8 6.80 14.34 14.59
N PHE A 9 7.48 13.21 14.45
CA PHE A 9 7.13 11.99 15.19
C PHE A 9 7.21 12.20 16.71
N PHE A 10 8.31 12.74 17.23
CA PHE A 10 8.45 12.97 18.67
C PHE A 10 7.44 13.99 19.22
N ASP A 11 7.11 15.02 18.45
CA ASP A 11 6.10 16.00 18.84
C ASP A 11 4.71 15.35 18.91
N CYS A 12 4.38 14.48 17.95
CA CYS A 12 3.14 13.70 17.95
C CYS A 12 3.06 12.73 19.13
N VAL A 13 4.17 12.09 19.51
CA VAL A 13 4.23 11.23 20.70
C VAL A 13 3.88 12.01 21.97
N LYS A 14 4.43 13.23 22.12
CA LYS A 14 4.17 14.09 23.30
C LYS A 14 2.74 14.62 23.33
N THR A 15 2.25 15.09 22.18
CA THR A 15 0.94 15.75 22.05
C THR A 15 -0.21 14.79 21.84
N ARG A 16 0.09 13.50 21.62
CA ARG A 16 -0.86 12.46 21.22
C ARG A 16 -1.60 12.78 19.91
N GLN A 17 -1.00 13.62 19.06
CA GLN A 17 -1.50 13.91 17.72
C GLN A 17 -1.02 12.86 16.71
N GLN A 18 -1.67 12.83 15.55
CA GLN A 18 -1.31 11.92 14.47
C GLN A 18 -0.11 12.46 13.68
N PRO A 19 0.92 11.63 13.40
CA PRO A 19 2.03 12.03 12.53
C PRO A 19 1.58 12.39 11.12
N VAL A 20 2.37 13.21 10.42
CA VAL A 20 2.11 13.54 9.01
C VAL A 20 2.16 12.26 8.15
N CYS A 21 3.14 11.38 8.39
CA CYS A 21 3.21 10.06 7.77
C CYS A 21 2.56 8.99 8.67
N ASN A 22 1.24 9.07 8.82
CA ASN A 22 0.48 8.10 9.59
C ASN A 22 0.17 6.81 8.80
N PRO A 23 -0.43 5.78 9.43
CA PRO A 23 -0.69 4.50 8.76
C PRO A 23 -1.59 4.57 7.53
N GLU A 24 -2.53 5.53 7.46
CA GLU A 24 -3.43 5.67 6.31
C GLU A 24 -2.69 6.27 5.11
N VAL A 25 -1.90 7.33 5.32
CA VAL A 25 -1.00 7.92 4.33
C VAL A 25 0.02 6.87 3.86
N MET A 26 0.62 6.19 4.84
CA MET A 26 1.18 4.85 4.84
C MET A 26 0.74 3.93 3.68
N ARG A 27 -0.46 3.39 3.93
CA ARG A 27 -1.18 2.42 3.12
C ARG A 27 -1.42 2.94 1.72
N HIS A 28 -2.00 4.15 1.57
CA HIS A 28 -2.35 4.69 0.26
C HIS A 28 -1.13 4.90 -0.64
N SER A 29 -0.01 5.36 -0.08
CA SER A 29 1.22 5.55 -0.86
C SER A 29 1.77 4.23 -1.37
N HIS A 30 1.78 3.18 -0.54
CA HIS A 30 2.19 1.84 -0.95
C HIS A 30 1.22 1.22 -1.96
N THR A 31 -0.10 1.38 -1.76
CA THR A 31 -1.10 0.91 -2.71
C THR A 31 -0.89 1.53 -4.09
N ALA A 32 -0.62 2.83 -4.17
CA ALA A 32 -0.32 3.50 -5.44
C ALA A 32 0.97 2.95 -6.10
N ALA A 33 2.04 2.75 -5.32
CA ALA A 33 3.28 2.16 -5.82
C ALA A 33 3.09 0.74 -6.36
N HIS A 34 2.33 -0.10 -5.66
CA HIS A 34 1.99 -1.44 -6.14
C HIS A 34 1.09 -1.42 -7.37
N ALA A 35 0.13 -0.51 -7.46
CA ALA A 35 -0.71 -0.36 -8.65
C ALA A 35 0.12 0.00 -9.89
N ALA A 36 1.08 0.93 -9.73
CA ALA A 36 2.02 1.28 -10.78
C ALA A 36 2.92 0.10 -11.17
N ALA A 37 3.41 -0.67 -10.19
CA ALA A 37 4.20 -1.87 -10.46
C ALA A 37 3.41 -2.93 -11.24
N ILE A 38 2.13 -3.13 -10.93
CA ILE A 38 1.27 -4.08 -11.66
C ILE A 38 1.03 -3.60 -13.11
N ALA A 39 0.82 -2.30 -13.32
CA ALA A 39 0.73 -1.74 -14.67
C ALA A 39 2.03 -1.95 -15.48
N TRP A 40 3.18 -1.81 -14.82
CA TRP A 40 4.49 -2.10 -15.41
C TRP A 40 4.67 -3.58 -15.75
N ILE A 41 4.32 -4.50 -14.83
CA ILE A 41 4.39 -5.95 -15.03
C ILE A 41 3.54 -6.39 -16.23
N LEU A 42 2.33 -5.85 -16.36
CA LEU A 42 1.40 -6.20 -17.44
C LEU A 42 1.66 -5.42 -18.75
N GLY A 43 2.56 -4.42 -18.73
CA GLY A 43 2.91 -3.61 -19.90
C GLY A 43 1.74 -2.78 -20.45
N ARG A 44 0.74 -2.44 -19.63
CA ARG A 44 -0.47 -1.73 -20.06
C ARG A 44 -1.00 -0.76 -19.01
N THR A 45 -1.72 0.26 -19.46
CA THR A 45 -2.38 1.22 -18.55
C THR A 45 -3.54 0.53 -17.83
N LEU A 46 -3.67 0.77 -16.52
CA LEU A 46 -4.71 0.21 -15.67
C LEU A 46 -5.55 1.33 -15.04
N LYS A 47 -6.84 1.07 -14.82
CA LYS A 47 -7.71 1.96 -14.03
C LYS A 47 -7.89 1.37 -12.64
N PHE A 48 -7.51 2.12 -11.62
CA PHE A 48 -7.54 1.69 -10.22
C PHE A 48 -8.56 2.51 -9.42
N ASP A 49 -9.40 1.83 -8.64
CA ASP A 49 -10.32 2.42 -7.68
C ASP A 49 -9.64 2.45 -6.30
N PRO A 50 -9.23 3.63 -5.79
CA PRO A 50 -8.58 3.74 -4.50
C PRO A 50 -9.52 3.50 -3.32
N GLY A 51 -10.84 3.64 -3.51
CA GLY A 51 -11.83 3.39 -2.46
C GLY A 51 -12.02 1.89 -2.18
N LYS A 52 -11.92 1.05 -3.22
CA LYS A 52 -11.99 -0.41 -3.09
C LYS A 52 -10.61 -1.10 -3.12
N ALA A 53 -9.57 -0.36 -3.46
CA ALA A 53 -8.22 -0.85 -3.71
C ALA A 53 -8.16 -1.97 -4.78
N GLU A 54 -8.87 -1.78 -5.91
CA GLU A 54 -9.01 -2.78 -6.99
C GLU A 54 -8.85 -2.16 -8.38
N PHE A 55 -8.52 -2.99 -9.36
CA PHE A 55 -8.53 -2.58 -10.77
C PHE A 55 -9.92 -2.76 -11.37
N LEU A 56 -10.42 -1.72 -12.04
CA LEU A 56 -11.76 -1.71 -12.62
C LEU A 56 -11.83 -2.67 -13.82
N ASN A 57 -12.73 -3.67 -13.73
CA ASN A 57 -12.98 -4.66 -14.79
C ASN A 57 -11.73 -5.43 -15.25
N ASP A 58 -10.77 -5.68 -14.35
CA ASP A 58 -9.48 -6.28 -14.71
C ASP A 58 -9.11 -7.48 -13.83
N PRO A 59 -9.62 -8.68 -14.11
CA PRO A 59 -9.36 -9.86 -13.29
C PRO A 59 -7.88 -10.25 -13.24
N GLU A 60 -7.15 -10.06 -14.35
CA GLU A 60 -5.72 -10.36 -14.44
C GLU A 60 -4.91 -9.47 -13.50
N ALA A 61 -5.09 -8.14 -13.56
CA ALA A 61 -4.42 -7.21 -12.65
C ALA A 61 -4.85 -7.44 -11.20
N ASN A 62 -6.13 -7.77 -10.97
CA ASN A 62 -6.60 -8.06 -9.62
C ASN A 62 -6.00 -9.34 -9.04
N SER A 63 -5.66 -10.34 -9.86
CA SER A 63 -4.97 -11.56 -9.40
C SER A 63 -3.58 -11.28 -8.81
N LEU A 64 -2.94 -10.18 -9.23
CA LEU A 64 -1.61 -9.77 -8.78
C LEU A 64 -1.61 -8.93 -7.48
N ARG A 65 -2.79 -8.61 -6.93
CA ARG A 65 -2.94 -7.85 -5.66
C ARG A 65 -2.55 -8.66 -4.43
N SER A 66 -2.54 -9.98 -4.53
CA SER A 66 -2.19 -10.90 -3.45
C SER A 66 -1.24 -11.97 -3.94
N ARG A 67 -0.41 -12.49 -3.03
CA ARG A 67 0.38 -13.69 -3.32
C ARG A 67 -0.49 -14.93 -3.07
N PRO A 68 -0.25 -16.03 -3.80
CA PRO A 68 -0.86 -17.31 -3.48
C PRO A 68 -0.61 -17.67 -2.01
N ALA A 69 -1.63 -18.25 -1.37
CA ALA A 69 -1.47 -18.79 -0.02
C ALA A 69 -0.35 -19.84 -0.02
N ARG A 70 0.46 -19.83 1.05
CA ARG A 70 1.41 -20.92 1.26
C ARG A 70 0.63 -22.17 1.68
N ASP A 71 1.16 -23.33 1.31
CA ASP A 71 0.63 -24.60 1.81
C ASP A 71 0.56 -24.59 3.34
N PRO A 72 -0.45 -25.26 3.94
CA PRO A 72 -0.55 -25.37 5.39
C PRO A 72 0.75 -25.95 5.96
N TRP A 73 1.10 -25.50 7.16
CA TRP A 73 2.24 -26.05 7.88
C TRP A 73 2.05 -27.57 8.03
N PRO A 74 2.97 -28.44 7.56
CA PRO A 74 2.71 -29.87 7.36
C PRO A 74 2.54 -30.69 8.65
N TYR A 75 2.41 -30.03 9.79
CA TYR A 75 2.31 -30.59 11.13
C TYR A 75 1.16 -29.95 11.94
N ALA A 76 0.30 -29.17 11.28
CA ALA A 76 -0.97 -28.71 11.85
C ALA A 76 -2.03 -29.82 11.79
#